data_AF-A0A7Z9VDT3-F1
#
_entry.id   AF-A0A7Z9VDT3-F1
#
_cell.length_a   1.000
_cell.length_b   1.000
_cell.length_c   1.000
_cell.angle_alpha   90.00
_cell.angle_beta   90.00
_cell.angle_gamma   90.00
#
_symmetry.space_group_name_H-M   'P 1'
#
loop_
_entity.id
_entity.type
_entity.pdbx_description
1 polymer ?
#
loop_
_entity_poly.entity_id
_entity_poly.type
_entity_poly.pdbx_seq_one_letter_code
_entity_poly.pdbx_strand_id
1 'polypeptide(L)' 'MRVVIAHSPDSDDAFMHFAIGEGKVDTGDYQFDHVMADIETL' A
#
# COMPACT_ATOMS: atom_id res chain seq x y z
N MET A 1 14.33 -5.65 -1.42
CA MET A 1 14.12 -5.09 -0.08
C MET A 1 12.62 -5.05 0.21
N ARG A 2 12.18 -5.50 1.39
CA ARG A 2 10.75 -5.59 1.72
C ARG A 2 10.29 -4.33 2.46
N VAL A 3 9.17 -3.76 2.03
CA VAL A 3 8.57 -2.54 2.58
C VAL A 3 7.10 -2.84 2.89
N VAL A 4 6.63 -2.41 4.06
CA VAL A 4 5.22 -2.53 4.44
C VAL A 4 4.59 -1.14 4.37
N ILE A 5 3.50 -1.03 3.60
CA ILE A 5 2.68 0.19 3.50
C ILE A 5 1.48 0.00 4.42
N ALA A 6 1.47 0.73 5.52
CA ALA A 6 0.33 0.81 6.42
C ALA A 6 -0.52 2.03 6.05
N HIS A 7 -1.81 1.82 5.77
CA HIS A 7 -2.73 2.88 5.35
C HIS A 7 -4.16 2.59 5.83
N SER A 8 -5.02 3.60 5.83
CA SER A 8 -6.42 3.40 6.23
C SER A 8 -7.19 2.66 5.13
N PRO A 9 -8.31 1.99 5.45
CA PRO A 9 -9.18 1.38 4.44
C PRO A 9 -10.07 2.43 3.75
N ASP A 10 -9.61 3.67 3.61
CA ASP A 10 -10.35 4.75 2.97
C ASP A 10 -10.16 4.74 1.44
N SER A 11 -11.15 5.29 0.73
CA SER A 11 -11.17 5.23 -0.75
C SER A 11 -10.03 6.01 -1.41
N ASP A 12 -9.55 7.08 -0.76
CA ASP A 12 -8.40 7.85 -1.22
C ASP A 12 -7.11 7.08 -1.05
N ASP A 13 -6.91 6.36 0.06
CA ASP A 13 -5.77 5.47 0.24
C ASP A 13 -5.80 4.28 -0.73
N ALA A 14 -6.97 3.72 -1.00
CA ALA A 14 -7.13 2.70 -2.04
C ALA A 14 -6.75 3.25 -3.43
N PHE A 15 -7.12 4.49 -3.74
CA PHE A 15 -6.76 5.14 -4.99
C PHE A 15 -5.25 5.41 -5.08
N MET A 16 -4.63 5.91 -4.02
CA MET A 16 -3.20 6.24 -3.95
C MET A 16 -2.32 5.01 -4.20
N HIS A 17 -2.70 3.85 -3.64
CA HIS A 17 -1.88 2.63 -3.68
C HIS A 17 -2.29 1.65 -4.78
N PHE A 18 -3.35 1.93 -5.54
CA PHE A 18 -3.91 1.04 -6.56
C PHE A 18 -2.87 0.48 -7.52
N ALA A 19 -2.02 1.35 -8.08
CA ALA A 19 -1.06 0.93 -9.10
C ALA A 19 0.03 -0.01 -8.53
N ILE A 20 0.39 0.15 -7.25
CA ILE A 20 1.34 -0.74 -6.57
C ILE A 20 0.68 -2.08 -6.25
N GLY A 21 -0.52 -2.08 -5.67
CA GLY A 21 -1.26 -3.30 -5.34
C GLY A 21 -1.63 -4.15 -6.57
N GLU A 22 -1.88 -3.51 -7.70
CA GLU A 22 -2.18 -4.17 -8.98
C GLU A 22 -0.95 -4.57 -9.80
N GLY A 23 0.27 -4.29 -9.31
CA GLY A 23 1.51 -4.58 -10.04
C GLY A 23 1.67 -3.77 -11.33
N LYS A 24 1.07 -2.58 -11.41
CA LYS A 24 1.12 -1.66 -12.57
C LYS A 24 2.30 -0.70 -12.52
N VAL A 25 3.12 -0.74 -11.47
CA VAL A 25 4.34 0.04 -11.29
C VAL A 25 5.54 -0.90 -11.25
N ASP A 26 6.61 -0.56 -11.98
CA ASP A 26 7.89 -1.26 -11.83
C ASP A 26 8.52 -0.88 -10.49
N THR A 27 8.67 -1.86 -9.62
CA THR A 27 9.15 -1.71 -8.25
C THR A 27 10.63 -2.07 -8.10
N GLY A 28 11.30 -2.50 -9.18
CA GLY A 28 12.69 -2.95 -9.15
C GLY A 28 12.92 -4.02 -8.09
N ASP A 29 13.88 -3.79 -7.20
CA ASP A 29 14.22 -4.72 -6.12
C ASP A 29 13.27 -4.63 -4.91
N TYR A 30 12.28 -3.74 -4.91
CA TYR A 30 11.36 -3.55 -3.80
C TYR A 30 10.17 -4.52 -3.87
N GLN A 31 9.79 -5.04 -2.71
CA GLN A 31 8.55 -5.82 -2.54
C GLN A 31 7.67 -5.12 -1.51
N PHE A 32 6.41 -4.90 -1.86
CA PHE A 32 5.44 -4.18 -1.04
C PHE A 32 4.40 -5.14 -0.47
N ASP A 33 4.18 -5.07 0.85
CA ASP A 33 2.98 -5.61 1.49
C ASP A 33 2.11 -4.46 2.00
N HIS A 34 0.82 -4.75 2.17
CA HIS A 34 -0.17 -3.79 2.64
C HIS A 34 -0.75 -4.23 3.98
N VAL A 35 -0.84 -3.30 4.92
CA VAL A 35 -1.59 -3.45 6.17
C VAL A 35 -2.65 -2.36 6.21
N MET A 36 -3.89 -2.75 6.43
CA MET A 36 -5.03 -1.84 6.50
C MET A 36 -5.62 -1.86 7.91
N ALA A 37 -5.73 -0.69 8.54
CA ALA A 37 -6.45 -0.51 9.80
C ALA A 37 -6.94 0.94 9.90
N ASP A 38 -7.85 1.24 10.82
CA ASP A 38 -8.24 2.62 11.09
C ASP A 38 -6.99 3.47 11.42
N ILE A 39 -6.91 4.69 10.90
CA ILE A 39 -5.75 5.58 11.09
C ILE A 39 -5.45 5.85 12.57
N GLU A 40 -6.48 5.85 13.43
CA GLU A 40 -6.32 6.02 14.87
C GLU A 40 -5.71 4.79 15.56
N THR A 41 -5.66 3.65 14.86
CA THR A 41 -5.18 2.35 15.35
C THR A 41 -3.92 1.83 14.65
N LEU A 42 -3.40 2.57 13.67
CA LEU A 42 -2.13 2.32 12.98
C LEU A 42 -0.93 2.82 13.80
#